data_AF-A0A7X6VZP7-F1
#
_entry.id   AF-A0A7X6VZP7-F1
#
_cell.length_a   1.000
_cell.length_b   1.000
_cell.length_c   1.000
_cell.angle_alpha   90.00
_cell.angle_beta   90.00
_cell.angle_gamma   90.00
#
_symmetry.space_group_name_H-M   'P 1'
#
loop_
_entity.id
_entity.type
_entity.pdbx_description
1 polymer ?
#
loop_
_entity_poly.entity_id
_entity_poly.type
_entity_poly.pdbx_seq_one_letter_code
_entity_poly.pdbx_strand_id
1 'polypeptide(L)' 'MSRSKVYLLAQRGEIPHFRHGGSVRFDRREVLDWWQQHRRGADSAHDHRKCTSVDRHYT' A
#
# COMPACT_ATOMS: atom_id res chain seq x y z
N MET A 1 2.75 -3.06 1.31
CA MET A 1 1.73 -4.04 0.87
C MET A 1 2.40 -5.40 0.69
N SER A 2 1.72 -6.49 1.04
CA SER A 2 2.17 -7.86 0.73
C SER A 2 1.76 -8.27 -0.69
N ARG A 3 2.55 -9.14 -1.34
CA ARG A 3 2.27 -9.65 -2.70
C ARG A 3 0.91 -10.35 -2.80
N SER A 4 0.55 -11.16 -1.81
CA SER A 4 -0.73 -11.89 -1.80
C SER A 4 -1.93 -10.96 -1.83
N LYS A 5 -1.86 -9.81 -1.14
CA LYS A 5 -2.93 -8.80 -1.15
C LYS A 5 -3.11 -8.18 -2.54
N VAL A 6 -2.02 -7.92 -3.25
CA VAL A 6 -2.06 -7.38 -4.63
C VAL A 6 -2.75 -8.37 -5.57
N TYR A 7 -2.39 -9.65 -5.53
CA TYR A 7 -3.03 -10.67 -6.38
C TYR A 7 -4.51 -10.88 -6.05
N LEU A 8 -4.89 -10.86 -4.77
CA LEU A 8 -6.31 -10.94 -4.38
C LEU A 8 -7.13 -9.77 -4.94
N LEU A 9 -6.61 -8.55 -4.86
CA LEU A 9 -7.28 -7.37 -5.43
C LEU A 9 -7.35 -7.45 -6.96
N ALA A 10 -6.32 -7.99 -7.61
CA ALA A 10 -6.32 -8.21 -9.06
C ALA A 10 -7.39 -9.21 -9.48
N GLN A 11 -7.52 -10.30 -8.72
CA GLN A 11 -8.54 -11.33 -8.96
C GLN A 11 -9.96 -10.79 -8.80
N ARG A 12 -10.15 -9.82 -7.90
CA ARG A 12 -11.43 -9.12 -7.70
C ARG A 12 -11.70 -8.02 -8.73
N GLY A 13 -10.72 -7.67 -9.57
CA GLY A 13 -10.82 -6.55 -10.50
C GLY A 13 -10.80 -5.18 -9.84
N GLU A 14 -10.33 -5.10 -8.59
CA GLU A 14 -10.29 -3.84 -7.83
C GLU A 14 -9.07 -2.99 -8.20
N ILE A 15 -7.94 -3.61 -8.55
CA ILE A 15 -6.71 -2.89 -8.94
C ILE A 15 -6.45 -2.89 -10.45
N PRO A 16 -5.81 -1.84 -10.97
CA PRO A 16 -5.34 -1.80 -12.35
C PRO A 16 -4.36 -2.95 -12.60
N HIS A 17 -4.69 -3.77 -13.58
CA HIS A 17 -3.87 -4.89 -14.02
C HIS A 17 -4.08 -5.10 -15.51
N PHE A 18 -3.05 -5.58 -16.19
CA PHE A 18 -3.14 -5.92 -17.60
C PHE A 18 -2.70 -7.37 -17.83
N ARG A 19 -3.36 -8.05 -18.77
CA ARG A 19 -2.99 -9.39 -19.19
C ARG A 19 -2.05 -9.30 -20.39
N HIS A 20 -0.89 -9.91 -20.26
CA HIS A 20 0.07 -10.04 -21.35
C HIS A 20 0.52 -11.49 -21.44
N GLY A 21 0.11 -12.19 -22.52
CA GLY A 21 0.53 -13.57 -22.81
C GLY A 21 0.29 -14.53 -21.64
N GLY A 22 -0.96 -14.66 -21.18
CA GLY A 22 -1.33 -15.57 -20.08
C GLY A 22 -0.89 -15.13 -18.68
N SER A 23 -0.06 -14.10 -18.56
CA SER A 23 0.41 -13.56 -17.28
C SER A 23 -0.33 -12.28 -16.90
N VAL A 24 -0.69 -12.15 -15.62
CA VAL A 24 -1.18 -10.89 -15.05
C VAL A 24 0.02 -10.03 -14.70
N ARG A 25 0.02 -8.81 -15.22
CA ARG A 25 1.07 -7.81 -15.03
C ARG A 25 0.47 -6.56 -14.41
N PHE A 26 1.34 -5.81 -13.76
CA PHE A 26 0.99 -4.62 -13.00
C PHE A 26 1.94 -3.49 -13.42
N ASP A 27 1.39 -2.33 -13.76
CA ASP A 27 2.20 -1.13 -13.85
C ASP A 27 2.39 -0.59 -12.43
N ARG A 28 3.66 -0.37 -12.06
CA ARG A 28 4.00 0.09 -10.72
C ARG A 28 3.41 1.46 -10.42
N ARG A 29 3.43 2.39 -11.38
CA ARG A 29 2.94 3.77 -11.21
C ARG A 29 1.43 3.77 -11.04
N GLU A 30 0.74 3.03 -11.91
CA GLU A 30 -0.72 2.92 -11.89
C GLU A 30 -1.23 2.27 -10.60
N VAL A 31 -0.60 1.18 -10.14
CA VAL A 31 -0.95 0.54 -8.86
C VAL A 31 -0.66 1.45 -7.67
N LEU A 32 0.44 2.23 -7.71
CA LEU A 32 0.75 3.19 -6.65
C LEU A 32 -0.25 4.34 -6.60
N ASP A 33 -0.66 4.88 -7.74
CA ASP A 33 -1.64 5.97 -7.81
C ASP A 33 -3.01 5.49 -7.36
N TRP A 34 -3.45 4.32 -7.84
CA TRP A 34 -4.68 3.68 -7.35
C TRP A 34 -4.64 3.47 -5.84
N TRP A 35 -3.53 2.95 -5.31
CA TRP A 35 -3.37 2.71 -3.88
C TRP A 35 -3.45 4.01 -3.07
N GLN A 36 -2.80 5.07 -3.53
CA GLN A 36 -2.87 6.39 -2.87
C GLN A 36 -4.29 6.97 -2.86
N GLN A 37 -5.07 6.72 -3.91
CA GLN A 37 -6.47 7.14 -3.98
C GLN A 37 -7.35 6.32 -3.05
N HIS A 38 -7.13 5.00 -2.95
CA HIS A 38 -7.96 4.08 -2.15
C HIS A 38 -7.58 4.04 -0.67
N ARG A 39 -6.35 4.41 -0.29
CA ARG A 39 -5.94 4.57 1.12
C ARG A 39 -6.61 5.76 1.82
N ARG A 40 -7.05 6.77 1.06
CA ARG A 40 -7.67 7.98 1.64
C ARG A 40 -9.00 7.72 2.34
N GLY A 41 -9.58 6.52 2.20
CA GLY A 41 -10.75 6.08 2.97
C GLY A 41 -10.45 5.33 4.28
N ALA A 42 -9.21 4.86 4.52
CA ALA A 42 -8.90 3.98 5.66
C ALA A 42 -7.78 4.49 6.59
N ASP A 43 -6.94 5.42 6.13
CA ASP A 43 -5.71 5.82 6.85
C ASP A 43 -5.72 7.27 7.38
N SER A 44 -6.87 7.93 7.47
CA SER A 44 -6.97 9.19 8.24
C SER A 44 -6.75 9.00 9.75
N ALA A 45 -6.42 7.79 10.21
CA ALA A 45 -6.26 7.44 11.62
C ALA A 45 -4.98 6.63 11.97
N HIS A 46 -3.95 6.58 11.11
CA HIS A 46 -2.66 5.98 11.51
C HIS A 46 -1.57 7.03 11.70
N ASP A 47 -1.78 7.82 12.76
CA ASP A 47 -0.81 8.04 13.83
C ASP A 47 0.63 8.33 13.40
N HIS A 48 0.93 9.63 13.33
CA HIS A 48 2.27 10.18 13.31
C HIS A 48 2.93 10.06 14.70
N ARG A 49 2.96 8.87 15.33
CA ARG A 49 3.82 8.68 16.51
C ARG A 49 5.27 8.61 16.04
N LYS A 50 5.88 9.80 15.97
CA LYS A 50 7.29 9.97 16.29
C LYS A 50 7.49 9.46 17.72
N CYS A 51 7.85 8.19 17.85
CA CYS A 51 8.40 7.66 19.08
C CYS A 51 9.85 8.17 19.18
N THR A 52 10.03 9.42 19.64
CA THR A 52 11.31 9.91 20.14
C THR A 52 11.31 9.70 21.65
N SER A 53 11.47 8.45 22.08
CA SER A 53 11.87 8.15 23.45
C SER A 53 13.36 7.83 23.43
N VAL A 54 14.16 8.82 23.81
CA VAL A 54 15.43 8.56 24.52
C VAL A 54 15.49 9.58 25.65
N ASP A 55 14.85 9.21 26.75
CA ASP A 55 15.11 9.77 28.06
C ASP A 55 16.48 9.25 28.53
N ARG A 56 17.47 10.14 28.63
CA ARG A 56 18.71 9.89 29.37
C ARG A 56 19.01 11.11 30.21
N HIS A 57 18.41 11.15 31.40
CA HIS A 57 18.96 11.88 32.53
C HIS A 57 20.34 11.29 32.87
N TYR A 58 21.37 12.14 32.85
CA TYR A 58 22.67 11.86 33.46
C TYR A 58 23.04 13.06 34.33
N THR A 59 22.93 12.88 35.64
CA THR A 59 23.61 13.66 36.69
C THR A 59 23.90 12.72 37.84
#